data_AF-A0AAW8KB56-F1
#
_entry.id   AF-A0AAW8KB56-F1
#
_cell.length_a   1.000
_cell.length_b   1.000
_cell.length_c   1.000
_cell.angle_alpha   90.00
_cell.angle_beta   90.00
_cell.angle_gamma   90.00
#
_symmetry.space_group_name_H-M   'P 1'
#
loop_
_entity.id
_entity.type
_entity.pdbx_description
1 polymer ?
#
loop_
_entity_poly.entity_id
_entity_poly.type
_entity_poly.pdbx_seq_one_letter_code
_entity_poly.pdbx_strand_id
1 'polypeptide(L)' 'AVLVGLITKTQDERKTSEYLDELAFLAETAGATTVKRFTQRLDGPSSVTYVGKGKLEEIRAYIEAEEDAER' A
#
# COMPACT_ATOMS: atom_id res chain seq x y z
N ALA A 1 -10.20 1.28 1.30
CA ALA A 1 -8.88 1.26 1.94
C ALA A 1 -7.77 0.99 0.93
N VAL A 2 -6.69 1.76 0.99
CA VAL A 2 -5.48 1.55 0.19
C VAL A 2 -4.43 0.89 1.08
N LEU A 3 -3.87 -0.25 0.64
CA LEU A 3 -2.81 -0.94 1.37
C LEU A 3 -1.45 -0.63 0.75
N VAL A 4 -0.43 -0.47 1.60
CA VAL A 4 0.92 -0.10 1.19
C VAL A 4 1.92 -1.03 1.86
N GLY A 5 2.79 -1.67 1.07
CA GLY A 5 3.83 -2.58 1.54
C GLY A 5 5.21 -2.25 0.99
N LEU A 6 6.25 -2.68 1.70
CA LEU A 6 7.64 -2.60 1.24
C LEU A 6 8.19 -3.98 0.94
N ILE A 7 8.94 -4.08 -0.15
CA ILE A 7 9.77 -5.23 -0.45
C ILE A 7 11.20 -4.84 -0.07
N THR A 8 11.81 -5.59 0.84
CA THR A 8 13.14 -5.31 1.38
C THR A 8 14.05 -6.53 1.21
N LYS A 9 15.33 -6.39 1.58
CA LYS A 9 16.27 -7.52 1.57
C LYS A 9 15.86 -8.69 2.48
N THR A 10 15.08 -8.43 3.53
CA THR A 10 14.61 -9.44 4.50
C THR A 10 13.14 -9.81 4.33
N GLN A 11 12.45 -9.17 3.37
CA GLN A 11 11.05 -9.41 3.03
C GLN A 11 10.89 -9.30 1.51
N ASP A 12 10.89 -10.44 0.84
CA ASP A 12 10.71 -10.53 -0.61
C ASP A 12 9.26 -10.26 -1.06
N GLU A 13 9.03 -10.32 -2.37
CA GLU A 13 7.72 -10.11 -2.98
C GLU A 13 6.66 -11.08 -2.50
N ARG A 14 7.01 -12.36 -2.35
CA ARG A 14 6.06 -13.39 -1.90
C ARG A 14 5.61 -13.09 -0.48
N LYS A 15 6.56 -12.85 0.42
CA LYS A 15 6.26 -12.53 1.82
C LYS A 15 5.50 -11.20 1.96
N THR A 16 5.83 -10.22 1.14
CA THR A 16 5.08 -8.94 1.09
C THR A 16 3.64 -9.17 0.62
N SER A 17 3.43 -10.03 -0.37
CA SER A 17 2.08 -10.38 -0.83
C SER A 17 1.28 -11.07 0.28
N GLU A 18 1.86 -12.07 0.96
CA GLU A 18 1.23 -12.78 2.07
C GLU A 18 0.80 -11.81 3.18
N TYR A 19 1.65 -10.84 3.54
CA TYR A 19 1.31 -9.82 4.53
C TYR A 19 0.20 -8.87 4.07
N LEU A 20 0.16 -8.52 2.79
CA LEU A 20 -0.91 -7.68 2.24
C LEU A 20 -2.23 -8.44 2.10
N ASP A 21 -2.19 -9.76 1.88
CA ASP A 21 -3.38 -10.61 1.90
C ASP A 21 -3.96 -10.71 3.31
N GLU A 22 -3.12 -10.95 4.31
CA GLU A 22 -3.54 -10.96 5.71
C GLU A 22 -4.06 -9.57 6.15
N LEU A 23 -3.36 -8.49 5.80
CA LEU A 23 -3.83 -7.13 6.11
C LEU A 23 -5.16 -6.80 5.43
N ALA A 24 -5.38 -7.28 4.20
CA ALA A 24 -6.67 -7.12 3.51
C ALA A 24 -7.79 -7.88 4.24
N PHE A 25 -7.53 -9.11 4.67
CA PHE A 25 -8.48 -9.88 5.48
C PHE A 25 -8.80 -9.18 6.80
N LEU A 26 -7.79 -8.66 7.51
CA LEU A 26 -8.01 -7.88 8.73
C LEU A 26 -8.85 -6.63 8.47
N ALA A 27 -8.56 -5.89 7.41
CA ALA A 27 -9.34 -4.72 7.01
C ALA A 27 -10.80 -5.08 6.71
N GLU A 28 -11.03 -6.19 6.00
CA GLU A 28 -12.38 -6.70 5.70
C GLU A 28 -13.14 -7.05 6.99
N THR A 29 -12.50 -7.75 7.94
CA THR A 29 -13.11 -8.06 9.24
C THR A 29 -13.41 -6.80 10.07
N ALA A 30 -12.70 -5.71 9.84
CA ALA A 30 -12.95 -4.40 10.44
C ALA A 30 -13.99 -3.56 9.68
N GLY A 31 -14.62 -4.11 8.63
CA GLY A 31 -15.64 -3.43 7.83
C GLY A 31 -15.09 -2.52 6.73
N ALA A 32 -13.80 -2.61 6.41
CA ALA A 32 -13.19 -1.83 5.33
C ALA A 32 -12.96 -2.69 4.07
N THR A 33 -13.36 -2.17 2.91
CA THR A 33 -13.03 -2.80 1.61
C THR A 33 -11.65 -2.35 1.14
N THR A 34 -10.78 -3.30 0.79
CA THR A 34 -9.50 -2.99 0.15
C THR A 34 -9.73 -2.68 -1.33
N VAL A 35 -9.37 -1.49 -1.78
CA VAL A 35 -9.61 -1.02 -3.17
C VAL A 35 -8.33 -1.02 -4.01
N LYS A 36 -7.15 -0.89 -3.39
CA LYS A 36 -5.87 -0.87 -4.08
C LYS A 36 -4.73 -1.34 -3.17
N ARG A 37 -3.70 -1.94 -3.77
CA ARG A 37 -2.44 -2.29 -3.12
C ARG A 37 -1.28 -1.61 -3.85
N PHE A 38 -0.37 -1.01 -3.09
CA PHE A 38 0.89 -0.45 -3.59
C PHE A 38 2.06 -1.13 -2.92
N THR A 39 3.10 -1.42 -3.70
CA THR A 39 4.37 -1.91 -3.17
C THR A 39 5.54 -1.07 -3.70
N GLN A 40 6.63 -1.04 -2.93
CA GLN A 40 7.89 -0.45 -3.36
C GLN A 40 9.08 -1.26 -2.86
N ARG A 41 10.05 -1.51 -3.75
CA ARG A 41 11.35 -2.06 -3.34
C ARG A 41 12.21 -0.96 -2.72
N LEU A 42 12.61 -1.12 -1.46
CA LEU A 42 13.51 -0.23 -0.72
C LEU A 42 14.36 -1.04 0.26
N ASP A 43 15.53 -0.55 0.64
CA ASP A 43 16.35 -1.19 1.69
C ASP A 43 15.67 -1.15 3.08
N GLY A 44 14.79 -0.18 3.30
CA GLY A 44 13.99 -0.01 4.51
C GLY A 44 12.97 1.12 4.34
N PRO A 45 12.10 1.35 5.33
CA PRO A 45 11.10 2.40 5.25
C PRO A 45 11.74 3.79 5.25
N SER A 46 11.19 4.69 4.44
CA SER A 46 11.45 6.13 4.59
C SER A 46 10.97 6.57 5.98
N SER A 47 11.84 7.25 6.74
CA SER A 47 11.52 7.74 8.08
C SER A 47 10.42 8.82 8.08
N VAL A 48 10.17 9.45 6.93
CA VAL A 48 9.18 10.53 6.79
C VAL A 48 7.88 10.03 6.21
N THR A 49 7.95 9.11 5.23
CA THR A 49 6.82 8.79 4.34
C THR A 49 6.54 7.30 4.21
N TYR A 50 7.30 6.44 4.89
CA TYR A 50 7.31 4.97 4.76
C TYR A 50 7.76 4.46 3.36
N VAL A 51 7.16 4.97 2.29
CA VAL A 51 7.57 4.82 0.89
C VAL A 51 8.41 6.02 0.42
N GLY A 52 9.04 5.96 -0.74
CA GLY A 52 9.72 7.10 -1.37
C GLY A 52 8.74 8.14 -1.92
N LYS A 53 9.20 9.39 -2.09
CA LYS A 53 8.36 10.53 -2.52
C LYS A 53 7.56 10.27 -3.80
N GLY A 54 8.18 9.72 -4.84
CA GLY A 54 7.46 9.43 -6.10
C GLY A 54 6.34 8.40 -5.93
N LYS A 55 6.51 7.40 -5.06
CA LYS A 55 5.46 6.43 -4.76
C LYS A 55 4.34 7.07 -3.93
N LEU A 56 4.68 7.97 -3.02
CA LEU A 56 3.69 8.75 -2.27
C LEU A 56 2.84 9.62 -3.20
N GLU A 57 3.46 10.27 -4.18
CA GLU A 57 2.77 11.06 -5.21
C GLU A 57 1.83 10.19 -6.06
N GLU A 58 2.26 8.99 -6.45
CA GLU A 58 1.42 8.01 -7.17
C GLU A 58 0.19 7.59 -6.34
N ILE A 59 0.38 7.32 -5.04
CA ILE A 59 -0.72 6.96 -4.14
C ILE A 59 -1.69 8.13 -4.01
N ARG A 60 -1.19 9.36 -3.85
CA ARG A 60 -2.01 10.57 -3.78
C ARG A 60 -2.83 10.76 -5.05
N ALA A 61 -2.20 10.67 -6.22
CA ALA A 61 -2.87 10.83 -7.51
C ALA A 61 -3.97 9.78 -7.71
N TYR A 62 -3.75 8.53 -7.26
CA TYR A 62 -4.78 7.51 -7.26
C TYR A 62 -5.98 7.91 -6.38
N ILE A 63 -5.74 8.36 -5.15
CA ILE A 63 -6.82 8.77 -4.24
C ILE A 63 -7.65 9.92 -4.85
N GLU A 64 -6.98 10.96 -5.36
CA GLU A 64 -7.66 12.10 -6.00
C GLU A 64 -8.49 11.65 -7.22
N ALA A 65 -7.97 10.75 -8.05
CA ALA A 65 -8.70 10.23 -9.20
C ALA A 65 -9.94 9.40 -8.83
N GLU A 66 -9.87 8.60 -7.77
CA GLU A 66 -11.03 7.82 -7.30
C GLU A 66 -12.09 8.73 -6.66
N GLU A 67 -11.68 9.73 -5.89
CA GLU A 67 -12.60 10.75 -5.34
C GLU A 67 -13.30 11.56 -6.46
N ASP A 68 -12.60 11.84 -7.56
CA ASP A 68 -13.16 12.50 -8.74
C ASP A 68 -14.16 11.59 -9.47
N ALA A 69 -13.91 10.28 -9.52
CA ALA A 69 -14.77 9.31 -10.21
C ALA A 69 -16.05 8.96 -9.43
N GLU A 70 -16.04 9.13 -8.10
CA GLU A 70 -17.19 8.91 -7.23
C GLU A 70 -18.13 10.14 -7.11
N ARG A 71 -17.73 11.31 -7.64
CA ARG A 71 -18.54 12.53 -7.69
C ARG A 71 -19.52 12.57 -8.87
#